data_AF-A0ABD2P629-F1
#
_entry.id   AF-A0ABD2P629-F1
#
_cell.length_a   1.000
_cell.length_b   1.000
_cell.length_c   1.000
_cell.angle_alpha   90.00
_cell.angle_beta   90.00
_cell.angle_gamma   90.00
#
_symmetry.space_group_name_H-M   'P 1'
#
loop_
_entity.id
_entity.type
_entity.pdbx_description
1 polymer ?
#
loop_
_entity_poly.entity_id
_entity_poly.type
_entity_poly.pdbx_seq_one_letter_code
_entity_poly.pdbx_strand_id
1 'polypeptide(L)'
;IGNCSLDFFEVFISDVIPVVRALNEINDEIQESLNISVPSVLDSMPTLTNGLDYRFSDIDKNILFRVATFLDPRCKNEFFSDILIEQMKEKLHVDLETEENLTATTSTAVKPSIVRKEHSQSLEGSIANILDSDDNDKKSEN
;
A
#
# COMPACT_ATOMS: atom_id res chain seq x y z
N ILE A 1 28.24 -28.01 0.94
CA ILE A 1 27.05 -27.44 1.62
C ILE A 1 26.71 -26.19 0.82
N GLY A 2 25.62 -26.25 0.07
CA GLY A 2 25.23 -25.18 -0.85
C GLY A 2 24.89 -23.92 -0.07
N ASN A 3 25.48 -22.80 -0.47
CA ASN A 3 25.06 -21.49 0.00
C ASN A 3 23.65 -21.26 -0.56
N CYS A 4 22.63 -21.42 0.29
CA CYS A 4 21.34 -20.80 0.02
C CYS A 4 21.58 -19.29 0.09
N SER A 5 21.76 -18.67 -1.08
CA SER A 5 21.57 -17.22 -1.20
C SER A 5 20.13 -16.99 -0.75
N LEU A 6 19.98 -16.47 0.46
CA LEU A 6 18.75 -15.79 0.84
C LEU A 6 18.79 -14.49 0.05
N ASP A 7 18.47 -14.58 -1.24
CA ASP A 7 17.93 -13.45 -1.95
C ASP A 7 16.78 -12.98 -1.04
N PHE A 8 16.96 -11.81 -0.43
CA PHE A 8 16.04 -11.29 0.57
C PHE A 8 14.68 -11.20 -0.13
N PHE A 9 13.80 -12.17 0.11
CA PHE A 9 12.40 -12.00 -0.25
C PHE A 9 11.93 -10.84 0.61
N GLU A 10 11.72 -9.69 -0.03
CA GLU A 10 11.11 -8.55 0.63
C GLU A 10 9.68 -8.97 0.97
N VAL A 11 9.42 -9.22 2.25
CA VAL A 11 8.10 -9.62 2.74
C VAL A 11 7.29 -8.35 2.95
N PHE A 12 6.19 -8.23 2.20
CA PHE A 12 5.26 -7.12 2.31
C PHE A 12 4.09 -7.48 3.21
N ILE A 13 3.47 -6.46 3.82
CA ILE A 13 2.24 -6.63 4.61
C ILE A 13 1.11 -7.21 3.74
N SER A 14 1.12 -6.91 2.43
CA SER A 14 0.18 -7.46 1.46
C SER A 14 0.32 -8.97 1.23
N ASP A 15 1.44 -9.58 1.60
CA ASP A 15 1.66 -11.02 1.40
C ASP A 15 0.99 -11.86 2.50
N VAL A 16 0.58 -11.26 3.63
CA VAL A 16 0.07 -12.01 4.78
C VAL A 16 -1.24 -12.74 4.48
N ILE A 17 -2.22 -12.08 3.88
CA ILE A 17 -3.50 -12.73 3.52
C ILE A 17 -3.29 -13.83 2.47
N PRO A 18 -2.59 -13.59 1.35
CA PRO A 18 -2.27 -14.63 0.37
C PRO A 18 -1.55 -15.83 0.98
N VAL A 19 -0.53 -15.61 1.81
CA VAL A 19 0.23 -16.71 2.44
C VAL A 19 -0.63 -17.51 3.40
N VAL A 20 -1.45 -16.88 4.24
CA VAL A 20 -2.35 -17.60 5.16
C VAL A 20 -3.36 -18.44 4.38
N ARG A 21 -3.93 -17.91 3.29
CA ARG A 21 -4.87 -18.66 2.45
C ARG A 21 -4.19 -19.84 1.76
N ALA A 22 -3.01 -19.62 1.17
CA ALA A 22 -2.24 -20.70 0.55
C ALA A 22 -1.89 -21.80 1.56
N LEU A 23 -1.54 -21.45 2.80
CA LEU A 23 -1.26 -22.43 3.85
C LEU A 23 -2.51 -23.22 4.26
N ASN A 24 -3.67 -22.58 4.33
CA ASN A 24 -4.94 -23.27 4.59
C ASN A 24 -5.33 -24.20 3.43
N GLU A 25 -5.16 -23.75 2.18
CA GLU A 25 -5.43 -24.57 1.00
C GLU A 25 -4.52 -25.81 0.95
N ILE A 26 -3.22 -25.64 1.22
CA ILE A 26 -2.28 -26.77 1.32
C ILE A 26 -2.68 -27.70 2.46
N ASN A 27 -3.11 -27.16 3.61
CA ASN A 27 -3.59 -27.96 4.73
C ASN A 27 -4.81 -28.80 4.35
N ASP A 28 -5.79 -28.21 3.66
CA ASP A 28 -7.01 -28.87 3.24
C ASP A 28 -6.74 -29.90 2.14
N GLU A 29 -5.89 -29.56 1.16
CA GLU A 29 -5.45 -30.49 0.13
C GLU A 29 -4.73 -31.68 0.75
N ILE A 30 -3.88 -31.46 1.76
CA ILE A 30 -3.25 -32.55 2.50
C ILE A 30 -4.31 -33.41 3.17
N GLN A 31 -5.29 -32.84 3.89
CA GLN A 31 -6.34 -33.63 4.55
C GLN A 31 -7.21 -34.41 3.54
N GLU A 32 -7.48 -33.87 2.36
CA GLU A 32 -8.31 -34.49 1.33
C GLU A 32 -7.56 -35.53 0.50
N SER A 33 -6.31 -35.25 0.11
CA SER A 33 -5.47 -36.13 -0.73
C SER A 33 -4.73 -37.19 0.08
N LEU A 34 -4.43 -36.92 1.36
CA LEU A 34 -3.80 -37.88 2.25
C LEU A 34 -4.85 -38.77 2.95
N ASN A 35 -5.21 -39.84 2.24
CA ASN A 35 -5.34 -41.16 2.87
C ASN A 35 -3.96 -41.72 3.32
N ILE A 36 -2.95 -40.86 3.51
CA ILE A 36 -1.55 -41.23 3.63
C ILE A 36 -1.21 -41.43 5.11
N SER A 37 -0.90 -42.69 5.41
CA SER A 37 -0.37 -43.18 6.67
C SER A 37 1.12 -42.83 6.83
N VAL A 38 1.46 -41.54 6.82
CA VAL A 38 2.78 -41.07 7.25
C VAL A 38 2.60 -40.35 8.58
N PRO A 39 2.86 -41.04 9.72
CA PRO A 39 2.57 -40.53 11.06
C PRO A 39 3.16 -39.14 11.33
N SER A 40 4.37 -38.86 10.84
CA SER A 40 5.03 -37.57 11.09
C SER A 40 4.32 -36.37 10.46
N VAL A 41 3.67 -36.56 9.30
CA VAL A 41 2.86 -35.50 8.66
C VAL A 41 1.57 -35.34 9.46
N LEU A 42 0.91 -36.45 9.78
CA LEU A 42 -0.35 -36.46 10.53
C LEU A 42 -0.22 -35.80 11.92
N ASP A 43 0.90 -36.01 12.61
CA ASP A 43 1.17 -35.42 13.93
C ASP A 43 1.46 -33.90 13.85
N SER A 44 1.96 -33.43 12.72
CA SER A 44 2.32 -32.03 12.51
C SER A 44 1.13 -31.18 12.06
N MET A 45 0.15 -31.77 11.36
CA MET A 45 -1.00 -31.01 10.80
C MET A 45 -1.84 -30.33 11.89
N PRO A 46 -2.29 -30.99 12.98
CA PRO A 46 -3.04 -30.32 14.04
C PRO A 46 -2.28 -29.17 14.67
N THR A 47 -0.95 -29.29 14.79
CA THR A 47 -0.10 -28.22 15.32
C THR A 47 -0.08 -27.02 14.37
N LEU A 48 0.02 -27.27 13.06
CA LEU A 48 -0.05 -26.22 12.04
C LEU A 48 -1.42 -25.54 12.03
N THR A 49 -2.52 -26.32 11.95
CA THR A 49 -3.90 -25.79 11.94
C THR A 49 -4.17 -24.94 13.17
N ASN A 50 -3.87 -25.45 14.37
CA ASN A 50 -4.03 -24.69 15.61
C ASN A 50 -3.18 -23.41 15.63
N GLY A 51 -1.96 -23.47 15.07
CA GLY A 51 -1.09 -22.32 14.96
C GLY A 51 -1.64 -21.24 14.01
N LEU A 52 -2.19 -21.66 12.88
CA LEU A 52 -2.83 -20.77 11.90
C LEU A 52 -4.10 -20.14 12.49
N ASP A 53 -4.98 -20.93 13.08
CA ASP A 53 -6.22 -20.44 13.71
C ASP A 53 -5.92 -19.48 14.86
N TYR A 54 -4.97 -19.83 15.73
CA TYR A 54 -4.61 -18.99 16.88
C TYR A 54 -4.05 -17.62 16.45
N ARG A 55 -3.26 -17.57 15.37
CA ARG A 55 -2.57 -16.35 14.94
C ARG A 55 -3.35 -15.54 13.90
N PHE A 56 -4.13 -16.20 13.06
CA PHE A 56 -4.68 -15.62 11.84
C PHE A 56 -6.20 -15.81 11.67
N SER A 57 -6.93 -16.33 12.68
CA SER A 57 -8.40 -16.49 12.60
C SER A 57 -9.16 -15.19 12.26
N ASP A 58 -8.63 -14.04 12.67
CA ASP A 58 -9.22 -12.73 12.40
C ASP A 58 -8.44 -11.92 11.34
N ILE A 59 -7.52 -12.54 10.60
CA ILE A 59 -6.66 -11.82 9.65
C ILE A 59 -7.47 -11.12 8.55
N ASP A 60 -8.53 -11.77 8.07
CA ASP A 60 -9.46 -11.23 7.07
C ASP A 60 -10.36 -10.12 7.63
N LYS A 61 -10.41 -9.93 8.95
CA LYS A 61 -11.15 -8.83 9.62
C LYS A 61 -10.25 -7.63 9.89
N ASN A 62 -8.94 -7.83 9.94
CA ASN A 62 -8.00 -6.77 10.21
C ASN A 62 -7.84 -5.86 8.98
N ILE A 63 -8.30 -4.62 9.13
CA ILE A 63 -8.38 -3.67 8.03
C ILE A 63 -7.02 -3.33 7.42
N LEU A 64 -5.94 -3.32 8.20
CA LEU A 64 -4.61 -2.97 7.68
C LEU A 64 -4.12 -4.02 6.69
N PHE A 65 -4.28 -5.31 7.02
CA PHE A 65 -3.91 -6.39 6.11
C PHE A 65 -4.80 -6.40 4.87
N ARG A 66 -6.11 -6.16 5.01
CA ARG A 66 -7.02 -6.05 3.85
C ARG A 66 -6.66 -4.90 2.93
N VAL A 67 -6.45 -3.71 3.48
CA VAL A 67 -6.10 -2.51 2.69
C VAL A 67 -4.74 -2.70 2.03
N ALA A 68 -3.73 -3.18 2.76
CA ALA A 68 -2.41 -3.44 2.18
C ALA A 68 -2.48 -4.46 1.04
N THR A 69 -3.22 -5.56 1.24
CA THR A 69 -3.41 -6.60 0.22
C THR A 69 -4.24 -6.08 -0.96
N PHE A 70 -5.24 -5.23 -0.74
CA PHE A 70 -6.05 -4.64 -1.83
C PHE A 70 -5.28 -3.63 -2.67
N LEU A 71 -4.43 -2.83 -2.05
CA LEU A 71 -3.57 -1.85 -2.73
C LEU A 71 -2.44 -2.53 -3.52
N ASP A 72 -2.16 -3.80 -3.24
CA ASP A 72 -1.21 -4.60 -4.02
C ASP A 72 -1.83 -5.04 -5.35
N PRO A 73 -1.31 -4.57 -6.51
CA PRO A 73 -1.85 -4.94 -7.81
C PRO A 73 -1.81 -6.45 -8.09
N ARG A 74 -0.90 -7.19 -7.43
CA ARG A 74 -0.77 -8.65 -7.58
C ARG A 74 -1.98 -9.38 -7.00
N CYS A 75 -2.64 -8.80 -5.99
CA CYS A 75 -3.66 -9.47 -5.19
C CYS A 75 -5.11 -9.04 -5.54
N LYS A 76 -5.26 -7.94 -6.29
CA LYS A 76 -6.54 -7.24 -6.49
C LYS A 76 -7.70 -8.12 -6.96
N ASN A 77 -7.44 -9.08 -7.85
CA ASN A 77 -8.49 -9.86 -8.51
C ASN A 77 -8.64 -11.28 -7.96
N GLU A 78 -7.71 -11.73 -7.12
CA GLU A 78 -7.63 -13.13 -6.69
C GLU A 78 -8.21 -13.33 -5.28
N PHE A 79 -8.12 -12.31 -4.42
CA PHE A 79 -8.44 -12.46 -3.00
C PHE A 79 -9.70 -11.71 -2.55
N PHE A 80 -10.30 -10.88 -3.41
CA PHE A 80 -11.40 -9.99 -3.03
C PHE A 80 -12.62 -10.17 -3.94
N SER A 81 -13.79 -10.27 -3.33
CA SER A 81 -15.06 -10.22 -4.05
C SER A 81 -15.43 -8.79 -4.43
N ASP A 82 -16.26 -8.60 -5.45
CA ASP A 82 -16.72 -7.28 -5.90
C ASP A 82 -17.32 -6.44 -4.76
N ILE A 83 -18.12 -7.06 -3.90
CA ILE A 83 -18.72 -6.41 -2.73
C ILE A 83 -17.63 -5.85 -1.81
N LEU A 84 -16.59 -6.65 -1.57
CA LEU A 84 -15.51 -6.25 -0.68
C LEU A 84 -14.61 -5.18 -1.31
N ILE A 85 -14.41 -5.23 -2.62
CA ILE A 85 -13.71 -4.19 -3.37
C ILE A 85 -14.41 -2.84 -3.19
N GLU A 86 -15.73 -2.80 -3.32
CA GLU A 86 -16.49 -1.55 -3.15
C GLU A 86 -16.41 -1.02 -1.71
N GLN A 87 -16.52 -1.90 -0.70
CA GLN A 87 -16.35 -1.51 0.71
C GLN A 87 -14.96 -0.90 0.99
N MET A 88 -13.91 -1.46 0.38
CA MET A 88 -12.55 -0.94 0.55
C MET A 88 -12.35 0.40 -0.15
N LYS A 89 -12.92 0.59 -1.35
CA LYS A 89 -12.90 1.88 -2.05
C LYS A 89 -13.61 2.97 -1.25
N GLU A 90 -14.81 2.68 -0.76
CA GLU A 90 -15.58 3.62 0.07
C GLU A 90 -14.79 4.01 1.32
N LYS A 91 -14.22 3.03 2.03
CA LYS A 91 -13.41 3.31 3.21
C LYS A 91 -12.21 4.20 2.89
N LEU A 92 -11.44 3.86 1.85
CA LEU A 92 -10.27 4.65 1.45
C LEU A 92 -10.65 6.08 1.05
N HIS A 93 -11.80 6.26 0.42
CA HIS A 93 -12.33 7.58 0.08
C HIS A 93 -12.60 8.41 1.34
N VAL A 94 -13.29 7.84 2.32
CA VAL A 94 -13.58 8.50 3.60
C VAL A 94 -12.29 8.83 4.37
N ASP A 95 -11.32 7.92 4.39
CA ASP A 95 -10.02 8.14 5.03
C ASP A 95 -9.26 9.33 4.39
N LEU A 96 -9.32 9.46 3.06
CA LEU A 96 -8.69 10.58 2.33
C LEU A 96 -9.38 11.92 2.60
N GLU A 97 -10.72 11.95 2.58
CA GLU A 97 -11.49 13.18 2.86
C GLU A 97 -11.29 13.66 4.30
N THR A 98 -11.18 12.73 5.26
CA THR A 98 -10.94 13.09 6.66
C THR A 98 -9.54 13.66 6.89
N GLU A 99 -8.52 13.16 6.18
CA GLU A 99 -7.16 13.73 6.20
C GLU A 99 -7.10 15.14 5.58
N GLU A 100 -7.81 15.36 4.46
CA GLU A 100 -7.91 16.68 3.81
C GLU A 100 -8.56 17.72 4.75
N ASN A 101 -9.61 17.33 5.48
CA ASN A 101 -10.27 18.23 6.42
C ASN A 101 -9.42 18.59 7.66
N LEU A 102 -8.51 17.69 8.09
CA LEU A 102 -7.55 17.93 9.18
C LEU A 102 -6.40 18.85 8.75
N THR A 103 -5.95 18.75 7.50
CA THR A 103 -4.91 19.63 6.94
C THR A 103 -5.45 21.02 6.58
N ALA A 104 -6.72 21.12 6.18
CA ALA A 104 -7.39 22.39 5.93
C ALA A 104 -7.62 23.23 7.21
N THR A 105 -7.92 22.60 8.35
CA THR A 105 -8.17 23.30 9.62
C THR A 105 -6.90 23.76 10.35
N THR A 106 -5.74 23.21 10.03
CA THR A 106 -4.44 23.63 10.59
C THR A 106 -3.75 24.74 9.77
N SER A 107 -4.26 25.09 8.59
CA SER A 107 -3.75 26.18 7.76
C SER A 107 -4.17 27.60 8.21
N THR A 108 -4.67 27.76 9.45
CA THR A 108 -5.06 29.07 9.99
C THR A 108 -4.53 29.35 11.40
N ALA A 109 -3.28 29.01 11.74
CA ALA A 109 -2.57 29.72 12.81
C ALA A 109 -1.06 29.39 12.84
N VAL A 110 -0.28 30.47 12.83
CA VAL A 110 1.15 30.57 13.18
C VAL A 110 2.16 30.04 12.15
N LYS A 111 2.59 31.00 11.33
CA LYS A 111 3.88 31.07 10.63
C LYS A 111 5.05 30.56 11.51
N PRO A 112 5.71 29.44 11.16
CA PRO A 112 7.05 29.16 11.68
C PRO A 112 8.01 30.14 11.00
N SER A 113 8.77 30.88 11.81
CA SER A 113 9.85 31.73 11.33
C SER A 113 10.87 30.89 10.56
N ILE A 114 11.05 31.25 9.29
CA ILE A 114 12.08 30.80 8.35
C ILE A 114 13.47 30.82 8.98
N VAL A 115 14.24 29.73 8.86
CA VAL A 115 15.61 29.77 8.30
C VAL A 115 15.93 28.45 7.58
N ARG A 116 15.68 28.39 6.28
CA ARG A 116 16.57 27.71 5.33
C ARG A 116 16.48 28.43 4.00
N LYS A 117 17.55 29.16 3.66
CA LYS A 117 17.73 29.80 2.36
C LYS A 117 17.89 28.70 1.31
N GLU A 118 16.86 28.42 0.55
CA GLU A 118 17.02 28.00 -0.84
C GLU A 118 16.12 28.85 -1.71
N HIS A 119 16.71 29.29 -2.82
CA HIS A 119 16.28 30.37 -3.67
C HIS A 119 15.13 29.90 -4.57
N SER A 120 13.90 29.93 -4.06
CA SER A 120 12.71 29.76 -4.89
C SER A 120 12.28 31.14 -5.38
N GLN A 121 12.73 31.54 -6.56
CA GLN A 121 12.12 32.70 -7.23
C GLN A 121 10.66 32.37 -7.49
N SER A 122 9.76 33.19 -6.95
CA SER A 122 8.31 33.03 -7.11
C SER A 122 7.96 32.90 -8.59
N LEU A 123 7.09 31.94 -8.90
CA LEU A 123 6.50 31.72 -10.22
C LEU A 123 5.87 33.01 -10.78
N GLU A 124 5.35 33.87 -9.91
CA GLU A 124 4.76 35.16 -10.28
C GLU A 124 5.79 36.14 -10.86
N GLY A 125 7.05 36.08 -10.41
CA GLY A 125 8.13 36.88 -10.98
C GLY A 125 8.57 36.40 -12.37
N SER A 126 8.46 35.10 -12.64
CA SER A 126 8.79 34.53 -13.96
C SER A 126 7.73 34.86 -15.02
N ILE A 127 6.46 35.00 -14.60
CA ILE A 127 5.35 35.36 -15.51
C ILE A 127 5.41 36.85 -15.86
N ALA A 128 5.81 37.72 -14.93
CA ALA A 128 5.93 39.16 -15.18
C ALA A 128 6.99 39.50 -16.26
N ASN A 129 8.11 38.79 -16.29
CA ASN A 129 9.16 39.02 -17.30
C ASN A 129 8.75 38.59 -18.73
N ILE A 130 7.80 37.65 -18.87
CA ILE A 130 7.32 37.20 -20.18
C ILE A 130 6.32 38.19 -20.77
N LEU A 131 5.56 38.90 -19.91
CA LEU A 131 4.54 39.85 -20.33
C LEU A 131 5.08 41.26 -20.64
N ASP A 132 6.33 41.56 -20.27
CA ASP A 132 6.99 42.86 -20.55
C ASP A 132 7.79 42.85 -21.88
N SER A 133 7.69 41.76 -22.65
CA SER A 133 8.44 41.56 -23.89
C SER A 133 7.51 41.52 -25.11
N ASP A 134 6.76 42.60 -25.37
CA ASP A 134 6.33 42.97 -26.73
C ASP A 134 5.60 44.32 -26.70
N ASP A 135 6.34 45.41 -27.00
CA ASP A 135 6.15 46.25 -28.19
C ASP A 135 6.89 47.59 -28.00
N ASN A 136 7.89 47.86 -28.85
CA ASN A 136 7.83 48.97 -29.82
C ASN A 136 9.20 49.31 -30.44
N ASP A 137 9.21 49.15 -31.76
CA ASP A 137 9.63 50.12 -32.77
C ASP A 137 11.08 50.26 -33.27
N LYS A 138 11.11 50.15 -34.60
CA LYS A 138 12.13 50.48 -35.60
C LYS A 138 12.79 51.85 -35.40
N LYS A 139 14.08 51.97 -35.77
CA LYS A 139 14.57 52.96 -36.76
C LYS A 139 16.08 52.81 -37.11
N SER A 140 16.32 52.64 -38.42
CA SER A 140 17.30 53.29 -39.33
C SER A 140 18.67 53.84 -38.90
N GLU A 141 19.58 53.76 -39.90
CA GLU A 141 20.85 54.50 -40.15
C GLU A 141 22.10 53.94 -39.43
N ASN A 142 23.22 53.66 -40.11
CA ASN A 142 23.88 54.42 -41.19
C ASN A 142 24.51 53.50 -42.25
#